data_AF-A0A4S9PTH8-F1
#
_entry.id   AF-A0A4S9PTH8-F1
#
_cell.length_a   1.000
_cell.length_b   1.000
_cell.length_c   1.000
_cell.angle_alpha   90.00
_cell.angle_beta   90.00
_cell.angle_gamma   90.00
#
_symmetry.space_group_name_H-M   'P 1'
#
loop_
_entity.id
_entity.type
_entity.pdbx_description
1 polymer ?
#
loop_
_entity_poly.entity_id
_entity_poly.type
_entity_poly.pdbx_seq_one_letter_code
_entity_poly.pdbx_strand_id
1 'polypeptide(L)'
;MSFLNGLDLLAVKLGACKNVYITADDKLQGTDTDWRGIKGCLLATSDKGIDKPAMIVGAGGASRAALAIELECPVISENSCNIVHVRDVEQARSLASPYYIVGTVPDSAPATGPERTAVKILDHYLASAEERDR
;
A
#
# COMPACT_ATOMS: atom_id res chain seq x y z
N MET A 1 18.37 -3.27 -9.53
CA MET A 1 18.58 -1.84 -9.89
C MET A 1 20.01 -1.54 -10.36
N SER A 2 20.91 -2.52 -10.41
CA SER A 2 22.32 -2.37 -10.84
C SER A 2 22.52 -1.99 -12.32
N PHE A 3 21.48 -2.13 -13.15
CA PHE A 3 21.51 -1.81 -14.57
C PHE A 3 21.07 -0.36 -14.88
N LEU A 4 20.72 0.42 -13.86
CA LEU A 4 20.27 1.80 -13.99
C LEU A 4 21.42 2.76 -13.66
N ASN A 5 21.45 3.91 -14.33
CA ASN A 5 22.37 4.99 -13.98
C ASN A 5 21.94 5.73 -12.71
N GLY A 6 20.66 5.68 -12.36
CA GLY A 6 20.14 6.28 -11.14
C GLY A 6 18.67 5.97 -10.89
N LEU A 7 18.17 6.45 -9.75
CA LEU A 7 16.77 6.45 -9.37
C LEU A 7 16.32 7.88 -9.10
N ASP A 8 15.08 8.21 -9.41
CA ASP A 8 14.48 9.46 -8.96
C ASP A 8 14.21 9.45 -7.45
N LEU A 9 13.82 10.61 -6.91
CA LEU A 9 13.57 10.75 -5.46
C LEU A 9 12.47 9.82 -4.96
N LEU A 10 11.46 9.54 -5.79
CA LEU A 10 10.31 8.70 -5.42
C LEU A 10 10.75 7.24 -5.29
N ALA A 11 11.44 6.70 -6.29
CA ALA A 11 11.97 5.35 -6.26
C ALA A 11 12.97 5.13 -5.13
N VAL A 12 13.79 6.14 -4.80
CA VAL A 12 14.70 6.09 -3.64
C VAL A 12 13.91 5.99 -2.33
N LYS A 13 12.92 6.87 -2.11
CA LYS A 13 12.11 6.87 -0.89
C LYS A 13 11.31 5.57 -0.72
N LEU A 14 10.72 5.11 -1.82
CA LEU A 14 9.94 3.87 -1.87
C LEU A 14 10.82 2.61 -1.77
N GLY A 15 12.13 2.72 -2.05
CA GLY A 15 13.02 1.57 -2.15
C GLY A 15 12.52 0.55 -3.19
N ALA A 16 11.92 1.03 -4.28
CA ALA A 16 11.31 0.23 -5.33
C ALA A 16 11.43 0.97 -6.67
N CYS A 17 11.52 0.20 -7.76
CA CYS A 17 11.60 0.73 -9.11
C CYS A 17 10.67 -0.12 -9.98
N LYS A 18 9.76 0.54 -10.69
CA LYS A 18 8.73 -0.10 -11.52
C LYS A 18 8.83 0.30 -12.97
N ASN A 19 9.15 1.58 -13.22
CA ASN A 19 9.35 2.09 -14.56
C ASN A 19 10.79 2.54 -14.76
N VAL A 20 11.23 2.48 -16.01
CA VAL A 20 12.53 2.99 -16.44
C VAL A 20 12.28 3.96 -17.58
N TYR A 21 12.97 5.09 -17.56
CA TYR A 21 12.96 6.08 -18.65
C TYR A 21 14.38 6.52 -18.99
N ILE A 22 14.54 7.01 -20.22
CA ILE A 22 15.79 7.60 -20.69
C ILE A 22 15.71 9.11 -20.45
N THR A 23 16.71 9.65 -19.77
CA THR A 23 16.86 11.09 -19.54
C THR A 23 17.40 11.79 -20.79
N ALA A 24 17.35 13.13 -20.82
CA ALA A 24 17.88 13.92 -21.93
C ALA A 24 19.40 13.73 -22.17
N ASP A 25 20.13 13.24 -21.17
CA ASP A 25 21.55 12.88 -21.26
C ASP A 25 21.79 11.37 -21.49
N ASP A 26 20.82 10.68 -22.10
CA ASP A 26 20.87 9.26 -22.50
C ASP A 26 21.15 8.27 -21.35
N LYS A 27 20.74 8.61 -20.13
CA LYS A 27 20.86 7.75 -18.95
C LYS A 27 19.56 7.04 -18.64
N LEU A 28 19.65 5.79 -18.21
CA LEU A 28 18.52 5.02 -17.70
C LEU A 28 18.26 5.39 -16.24
N GLN A 29 17.14 6.06 -15.97
CA GLN A 29 16.64 6.33 -14.62
C GLN A 29 15.45 5.45 -14.29
N GLY A 30 15.42 4.98 -13.03
CA GLY A 30 14.27 4.30 -12.46
C GLY A 30 13.34 5.23 -11.70
N THR A 31 12.05 4.94 -11.75
CA THR A 31 10.99 5.58 -10.95
C THR A 31 9.98 4.52 -10.49
N ASP A 32 9.10 4.89 -9.56
CA ASP A 32 7.97 4.07 -9.13
C ASP A 32 6.69 4.91 -9.20
N THR A 33 5.74 4.45 -10.00
CA THR A 33 4.44 5.11 -10.20
C THR A 33 3.27 4.30 -9.66
N ASP A 34 3.51 3.20 -8.93
CA ASP A 34 2.44 2.37 -8.38
C ASP A 34 1.53 3.21 -7.47
N TRP A 35 2.11 4.16 -6.72
CA TRP A 35 1.36 5.10 -5.87
C TRP A 35 0.33 5.92 -6.65
N ARG A 36 0.62 6.28 -7.92
CA ARG A 36 -0.31 7.04 -8.77
C ARG A 36 -1.51 6.19 -9.15
N GLY A 37 -1.27 4.94 -9.53
CA GLY A 37 -2.32 4.00 -9.89
C GLY A 37 -3.23 3.70 -8.70
N ILE A 38 -2.64 3.37 -7.56
CA ILE A 38 -3.39 3.06 -6.33
C ILE A 38 -4.18 4.29 -5.87
N LYS A 39 -3.57 5.49 -5.82
CA LYS A 39 -4.27 6.74 -5.47
C LYS A 39 -5.42 7.04 -6.43
N GLY A 40 -5.19 6.85 -7.73
CA GLY A 40 -6.23 7.02 -8.75
C GLY A 40 -7.43 6.11 -8.53
N CYS A 41 -7.20 4.82 -8.23
CA CYS A 41 -8.27 3.86 -7.94
C CYS A 41 -9.08 4.26 -6.70
N LEU A 42 -8.40 4.66 -5.61
CA LEU A 42 -9.08 5.07 -4.38
C LEU A 42 -9.93 6.33 -4.58
N LEU A 43 -9.39 7.36 -5.24
CA LEU A 43 -10.11 8.60 -5.53
C LEU A 43 -11.27 8.43 -6.50
N ALA A 44 -11.16 7.50 -7.46
CA ALA A 44 -12.24 7.21 -8.41
C ALA A 44 -13.42 6.44 -7.80
N THR A 45 -13.22 5.80 -6.64
CA THR A 45 -14.24 4.97 -6.02
C THR A 45 -15.29 5.79 -5.28
N SER A 46 -14.86 6.64 -4.32
CA SER A 46 -15.75 7.40 -3.45
C SER A 46 -14.97 8.36 -2.54
N ASP A 47 -15.56 9.50 -2.19
CA ASP A 47 -15.07 10.41 -1.16
C ASP A 47 -15.42 9.96 0.27
N LYS A 48 -16.36 9.01 0.43
CA LYS A 48 -16.81 8.49 1.74
C LYS A 48 -15.72 7.78 2.55
N GLY A 49 -14.63 7.38 1.90
CA GLY A 49 -13.49 6.75 2.56
C GLY A 49 -12.45 7.74 3.09
N ILE A 50 -12.62 9.04 2.85
CA ILE A 50 -11.76 10.08 3.45
C ILE A 50 -11.88 10.01 4.98
N ASP A 51 -10.74 10.14 5.67
CA ASP A 51 -10.60 10.04 7.13
C ASP A 51 -11.11 8.72 7.74
N LYS A 52 -11.33 7.68 6.93
CA LYS A 52 -11.67 6.33 7.41
C LYS A 52 -10.43 5.45 7.54
N PRO A 53 -10.41 4.49 8.47
CA PRO A 53 -9.32 3.52 8.56
C PRO A 53 -9.15 2.77 7.24
N ALA A 54 -7.91 2.52 6.84
CA ALA A 54 -7.57 1.71 5.68
C ALA A 54 -6.56 0.62 6.06
N MET A 55 -6.54 -0.46 5.31
CA MET A 55 -5.63 -1.58 5.51
C MET A 55 -4.80 -1.81 4.25
N ILE A 56 -3.52 -2.08 4.43
CA ILE A 56 -2.63 -2.57 3.37
C ILE A 56 -2.19 -3.98 3.75
N VAL A 57 -2.33 -4.94 2.82
CA VAL A 57 -1.86 -6.32 3.01
C VAL A 57 -0.67 -6.58 2.08
N GLY A 58 0.46 -6.94 2.67
CA GLY A 58 1.71 -7.24 1.96
C GLY A 58 2.88 -6.35 2.40
N ALA A 59 4.10 -6.72 2.00
CA ALA A 59 5.34 -6.06 2.43
C ALA A 59 6.31 -5.76 1.26
N GLY A 60 5.85 -5.90 0.02
CA GLY A 60 6.64 -5.66 -1.19
C GLY A 60 6.74 -4.18 -1.58
N GLY A 61 7.29 -3.90 -2.77
CA GLY A 61 7.40 -2.54 -3.30
C GLY A 61 6.05 -1.83 -3.43
N ALA A 62 5.01 -2.54 -3.89
CA ALA A 62 3.66 -2.00 -4.01
C ALA A 62 3.03 -1.65 -2.65
N SER A 63 3.36 -2.38 -1.57
CA SER A 63 2.93 -2.04 -0.20
C SER A 63 3.52 -0.71 0.26
N ARG A 64 4.81 -0.49 -0.02
CA ARG A 64 5.48 0.79 0.25
C ARG A 64 4.89 1.93 -0.57
N ALA A 65 4.58 1.67 -1.84
CA ALA A 65 3.89 2.65 -2.70
C ALA A 65 2.48 2.99 -2.20
N ALA A 66 1.72 2.00 -1.70
CA ALA A 66 0.42 2.22 -1.08
C ALA A 66 0.54 3.08 0.18
N LEU A 67 1.54 2.81 1.02
CA LEU A 67 1.80 3.59 2.23
C LEU A 67 2.24 5.02 1.93
N ALA A 68 3.01 5.22 0.85
CA ALA A 68 3.45 6.55 0.41
C ALA A 68 2.30 7.46 -0.05
N ILE A 69 1.12 6.91 -0.40
CA ILE A 69 -0.06 7.76 -0.67
C ILE A 69 -0.41 8.59 0.57
N GLU A 70 -0.26 7.99 1.75
CA GLU A 70 -0.49 8.62 3.04
C GLU A 70 0.75 9.39 3.52
N LEU A 71 1.96 8.84 3.28
CA LEU A 71 3.21 9.39 3.78
C LEU A 71 3.92 10.41 2.85
N GLU A 72 3.49 10.63 1.61
CA GLU A 72 4.21 11.46 0.65
C GLU A 72 3.36 12.57 0.00
N CYS A 73 3.38 13.74 0.65
CA CYS A 73 4.27 14.79 0.13
C CYS A 73 4.63 15.80 1.24
N PRO A 74 5.92 16.04 1.56
CA PRO A 74 6.32 17.12 2.47
C PRO A 74 6.08 18.54 1.91
N VAL A 75 5.36 18.67 0.79
CA VAL A 75 4.87 19.95 0.26
C VAL A 75 3.43 20.22 0.71
N ILE A 76 2.62 19.22 1.07
CA ILE A 76 1.20 19.41 1.39
C ILE A 76 0.66 18.28 2.29
N SER A 77 0.72 18.42 3.63
CA SER A 77 -0.38 18.14 4.58
C SER A 77 0.13 18.02 6.02
N GLU A 78 -0.61 18.61 6.96
CA GLU A 78 -0.29 18.70 8.39
C GLU A 78 -0.94 17.56 9.22
N ASN A 79 -1.56 16.56 8.59
CA ASN A 79 -2.28 15.51 9.31
C ASN A 79 -1.38 14.29 9.57
N SER A 80 -1.12 14.01 10.85
CA SER A 80 -0.43 12.80 11.29
C SER A 80 -1.34 11.57 11.15
N CYS A 81 -1.02 10.66 10.25
CA CYS A 81 -1.69 9.36 10.17
C CYS A 81 -1.16 8.40 11.24
N ASN A 82 -2.04 7.64 11.90
CA ASN A 82 -1.66 6.62 12.87
C ASN A 82 -1.51 5.26 12.18
N ILE A 83 -0.28 4.80 11.97
CA ILE A 83 0.02 3.51 11.35
C ILE A 83 0.11 2.43 12.43
N VAL A 84 -0.73 1.40 12.30
CA VAL A 84 -0.73 0.25 13.21
C VAL A 84 -0.34 -1.01 12.46
N HIS A 85 0.75 -1.66 12.90
CA HIS A 85 1.08 -3.01 12.44
C HIS A 85 0.23 -4.04 13.22
N VAL A 86 -0.73 -4.65 12.52
CA VAL A 86 -1.60 -5.68 13.07
C VAL A 86 -0.88 -7.04 13.04
N ARG A 87 -0.68 -7.65 14.21
CA ARG A 87 0.16 -8.83 14.37
C ARG A 87 -0.61 -10.15 14.41
N ASP A 88 -1.87 -10.10 14.81
CA ASP A 88 -2.74 -11.27 14.93
C ASP A 88 -4.23 -10.88 14.82
N VAL A 89 -5.08 -11.90 14.79
CA VAL A 89 -6.54 -11.74 14.63
C VAL A 89 -7.18 -11.11 15.86
N GLU A 90 -6.66 -11.36 17.07
CA GLU A 90 -7.24 -10.80 18.29
C GLU A 90 -7.02 -9.28 18.36
N GLN A 91 -5.83 -8.82 17.97
CA GLN A 91 -5.57 -7.40 17.77
C GLN A 91 -6.51 -6.81 16.70
N ALA A 92 -6.67 -7.50 15.56
CA ALA A 92 -7.56 -7.05 14.48
C ALA A 92 -9.01 -6.84 14.97
N ARG A 93 -9.54 -7.76 15.79
CA ARG A 93 -10.90 -7.68 16.37
C ARG A 93 -11.11 -6.44 17.25
N SER A 94 -10.04 -5.93 17.86
CA SER A 94 -10.09 -4.74 18.72
C SER A 94 -10.01 -3.41 17.96
N LEU A 95 -9.74 -3.46 16.66
CA LEU A 95 -9.59 -2.27 15.80
C LEU A 95 -10.88 -2.02 15.00
N ALA A 96 -11.06 -0.78 14.58
CA ALA A 96 -12.13 -0.43 13.66
C ALA A 96 -11.93 -1.16 12.31
N SER A 97 -13.03 -1.63 11.71
CA SER A 97 -12.97 -2.26 10.39
C SER A 97 -12.47 -1.25 9.35
N PRO A 98 -11.51 -1.64 8.48
CA PRO A 98 -11.04 -0.76 7.42
C PRO A 98 -12.14 -0.51 6.39
N TYR A 99 -12.21 0.72 5.91
CA TYR A 99 -13.06 1.13 4.81
C TYR A 99 -12.47 0.69 3.46
N TYR A 100 -11.16 0.86 3.29
CA TYR A 100 -10.43 0.39 2.12
C TYR A 100 -9.43 -0.69 2.51
N ILE A 101 -9.31 -1.72 1.66
CA ILE A 101 -8.26 -2.74 1.76
C ILE A 101 -7.48 -2.73 0.45
N VAL A 102 -6.16 -2.51 0.54
CA VAL A 102 -5.24 -2.58 -0.60
C VAL A 102 -4.42 -3.86 -0.51
N GLY A 103 -4.77 -4.84 -1.32
CA GLY A 103 -4.01 -6.08 -1.48
C GLY A 103 -2.78 -5.88 -2.36
N THR A 104 -1.59 -6.12 -1.83
CA THR A 104 -0.31 -6.02 -2.56
C THR A 104 0.48 -7.32 -2.54
N VAL A 105 -0.14 -8.40 -2.06
CA VAL A 105 0.40 -9.76 -2.09
C VAL A 105 0.10 -10.36 -3.47
N PRO A 106 1.08 -10.99 -4.14
CA PRO A 106 0.83 -11.74 -5.38
C PRO A 106 -0.20 -12.84 -5.17
N ASP A 107 -0.92 -13.20 -6.24
CA ASP A 107 -1.86 -14.33 -6.23
C ASP A 107 -1.11 -15.67 -6.15
N SER A 108 -0.74 -16.03 -4.93
CA SER A 108 0.04 -17.21 -4.59
C SER A 108 -0.34 -17.66 -3.18
N ALA A 109 -0.31 -18.97 -2.95
CA ALA A 109 -0.65 -19.50 -1.64
C ALA A 109 0.36 -19.05 -0.56
N PRO A 110 -0.08 -18.74 0.67
CA PRO A 110 0.81 -18.32 1.75
C PRO A 110 1.74 -19.46 2.16
N ALA A 111 3.04 -19.25 1.98
CA ALA A 111 4.10 -20.20 2.26
C ALA A 111 4.59 -20.11 3.71
N THR A 112 4.66 -18.90 4.27
CA THR A 112 5.23 -18.65 5.60
C THR A 112 4.16 -18.53 6.69
N GLY A 113 4.58 -18.69 7.95
CA GLY A 113 3.71 -18.46 9.12
C GLY A 113 3.11 -17.03 9.14
N PRO A 114 3.92 -15.97 8.98
CA PRO A 114 3.43 -14.60 8.88
C PRO A 114 2.45 -14.37 7.72
N GLU A 115 2.69 -14.97 6.55
CA GLU A 115 1.75 -14.88 5.41
C GLU A 115 0.41 -15.53 5.76
N ARG A 116 0.41 -16.71 6.39
CA ARG A 116 -0.83 -17.35 6.86
C ARG A 116 -1.56 -16.51 7.91
N THR A 117 -0.84 -15.83 8.80
CA THR A 117 -1.44 -14.91 9.77
C THR A 117 -2.05 -13.69 9.08
N ALA A 118 -1.38 -13.10 8.10
CA ALA A 118 -1.89 -11.98 7.32
C ALA A 118 -3.19 -12.34 6.58
N VAL A 119 -3.26 -13.55 6.00
CA VAL A 119 -4.49 -14.07 5.37
C VAL A 119 -5.62 -14.18 6.39
N LYS A 120 -5.37 -14.74 7.59
CA LYS A 120 -6.41 -14.82 8.64
C LYS A 120 -6.94 -13.45 9.09
N ILE A 121 -6.07 -12.44 9.16
CA ILE A 121 -6.47 -11.06 9.49
C ILE A 121 -7.31 -10.48 8.35
N LEU A 122 -6.91 -10.69 7.10
CA LEU A 122 -7.66 -10.27 5.93
C LEU A 122 -9.06 -10.91 5.89
N ASP A 123 -9.13 -12.23 6.08
CA ASP A 123 -10.39 -12.99 6.11
C ASP A 123 -11.35 -12.45 7.19
N HIS A 124 -10.82 -12.11 8.36
CA HIS A 124 -11.62 -11.50 9.44
C HIS A 124 -12.30 -10.20 8.99
N TYR A 125 -11.55 -9.29 8.35
CA TYR A 125 -12.11 -8.02 7.90
C TYR A 125 -13.06 -8.18 6.72
N LEU A 126 -12.77 -9.08 5.77
CA LEU A 126 -13.65 -9.36 4.64
C LEU A 126 -15.00 -9.95 5.11
N ALA A 127 -14.97 -10.93 6.01
CA ALA A 127 -16.20 -11.49 6.58
C ALA A 127 -17.05 -10.44 7.32
N SER A 128 -16.39 -9.50 8.03
CA SER A 128 -17.09 -8.42 8.73
C SER A 128 -17.75 -7.39 7.80
N ALA A 129 -17.29 -7.30 6.54
CA ALA A 129 -17.85 -6.38 5.56
C ALA A 129 -19.16 -6.92 4.97
N GLU A 130 -19.22 -8.22 4.69
CA GLU A 130 -20.43 -8.88 4.19
C GLU A 130 -21.62 -8.78 5.16
N GLU A 131 -21.35 -8.70 6.46
CA GLU A 131 -22.38 -8.51 7.49
C GLU A 131 -22.95 -7.07 7.53
N ARG A 132 -22.21 -6.07 7.02
CA ARG A 132 -22.64 -4.65 7.03
C ARG A 132 -23.56 -4.28 5.87
N ASP A 133 -23.48 -5.02 4.76
CA ASP A 133 -24.27 -4.77 3.55
C ASP A 133 -25.57 -5.63 3.49
N ARG A 134 -25.86 -6.39 4.56
CA ARG A 134 -27.13 -7.13 4.76
C ARG A 134 -28.06 -6.37 5.71
#